data_AF-A0A142V951-F1
#
_entry.id   AF-A0A142V951-F1
#
_cell.length_a   1.000
_cell.length_b   1.000
_cell.length_c   1.000
_cell.angle_alpha   90.00
_cell.angle_beta   90.00
_cell.angle_gamma   90.00
#
_symmetry.space_group_name_H-M   'P 1'
#
loop_
_entity.id
_entity.type
_entity.pdbx_description
1 polymer ?
#
loop_
_entity_poly.entity_id
_entity_poly.type
_entity_poly.pdbx_seq_one_letter_code
_entity_poly.pdbx_strand_id
1 'polypeptide(L)'
;MSENTKKILQMLSEGKITVDEANKLLGALGNEGEKPGSIATATPKGSPKYLRVIINGTDEDKNAKVNVRVPMALLRAGIKLASILPADATNEIDHNLKGKGVNFDFKNLREEDIEPLIEAMTEMEVDVDSEGSKVKVFTE
;
A
#
# COMPACT_ATOMS: atom_id res chain seq x y z
N MET A 1 10.08 -4.77 -31.33
CA MET A 1 10.11 -6.24 -31.15
C MET A 1 11.54 -6.65 -30.85
N SER A 2 11.83 -7.12 -29.65
CA SER A 2 13.15 -7.66 -29.33
C SER A 2 13.39 -8.96 -30.11
N GLU A 3 14.63 -9.27 -30.48
CA GLU A 3 14.95 -10.53 -31.17
C GLU A 3 14.57 -11.76 -30.34
N ASN A 4 14.66 -11.64 -29.01
CA ASN A 4 14.29 -12.69 -28.06
C ASN A 4 12.78 -12.96 -28.07
N THR A 5 11.94 -11.93 -28.19
CA THR A 5 10.48 -12.08 -28.35
C THR A 5 10.12 -12.87 -29.62
N LYS A 6 10.81 -12.61 -30.74
CA LYS A 6 10.56 -13.34 -31.99
C LYS A 6 10.91 -14.83 -31.87
N LYS A 7 12.02 -15.14 -31.20
CA LYS A 7 12.49 -16.52 -31.02
C LYS A 7 11.53 -17.37 -30.17
N ILE A 8 10.95 -16.78 -29.12
CA ILE A 8 9.96 -17.47 -28.27
C ILE A 8 8.67 -17.76 -29.05
N LEU A 9 8.16 -16.79 -29.83
CA LEU A 9 6.98 -16.99 -30.67
C LEU A 9 7.21 -18.03 -31.77
N GLN A 10 8.42 -18.09 -32.32
CA GLN A 10 8.79 -19.15 -33.26
C GLN A 10 8.81 -20.52 -32.59
N MET A 11 9.38 -20.64 -31.38
CA MET A 11 9.37 -21.90 -30.62
C MET A 11 7.96 -22.37 -30.26
N LEU A 12 7.04 -21.44 -29.96
CA LEU A 12 5.62 -21.75 -29.74
C LEU A 12 4.96 -22.24 -31.04
N SER A 13 5.22 -21.57 -32.17
CA SER A 13 4.72 -21.99 -33.49
C SER A 13 5.26 -23.35 -33.94
N GLU A 14 6.49 -23.68 -33.54
CA GLU A 14 7.13 -24.98 -33.79
C GLU A 14 6.68 -26.06 -32.79
N GLY A 15 5.84 -25.72 -31.80
CA GLY A 15 5.34 -26.64 -30.77
C GLY A 15 6.42 -27.12 -29.79
N LYS A 16 7.57 -26.46 -29.73
CA LYS A 16 8.69 -26.82 -28.84
C LYS A 16 8.44 -26.40 -27.39
N ILE A 17 7.51 -25.46 -27.19
CA ILE A 17 7.07 -24.97 -25.89
C ILE A 17 5.55 -24.87 -25.88
N THR A 18 4.96 -24.97 -24.70
CA THR A 18 3.54 -24.75 -24.47
C THR A 18 3.21 -23.26 -24.40
N VAL A 19 1.92 -22.93 -24.50
CA VAL A 19 1.42 -21.55 -24.36
C VAL A 19 1.80 -20.97 -23.00
N ASP A 20 1.72 -21.77 -21.93
CA ASP A 20 2.09 -21.35 -20.58
C ASP A 20 3.59 -21.04 -20.44
N GLU A 21 4.45 -21.88 -21.04
CA GLU A 21 5.90 -21.65 -21.06
C GLU A 21 6.27 -20.41 -21.88
N ALA A 22 5.61 -20.19 -23.01
CA ALA A 22 5.81 -18.98 -23.82
C ALA A 22 5.46 -17.71 -23.03
N ASN A 23 4.33 -17.70 -22.32
CA ASN A 23 3.91 -16.58 -21.48
C ASN A 23 4.93 -16.29 -20.36
N LYS A 24 5.46 -17.34 -19.72
CA LYS A 24 6.48 -17.21 -18.67
C LYS A 24 7.78 -16.61 -19.19
N LEU A 25 8.24 -17.05 -20.36
CA LEU A 25 9.47 -16.55 -20.99
C LEU A 25 9.34 -15.09 -21.47
N LEU A 26 8.18 -14.73 -22.01
CA LEU A 26 7.89 -13.35 -22.42
C LEU A 26 7.83 -12.40 -21.22
N GLY A 27 7.26 -12.84 -20.09
CA GLY A 27 7.24 -12.08 -18.84
C GLY A 27 8.64 -11.82 -18.26
N ALA A 28 9.54 -12.81 -18.34
CA ALA A 28 10.91 -12.66 -17.87
C ALA A 28 11.71 -11.63 -18.68
N LEU A 29 11.55 -11.61 -20.01
CA LEU A 29 12.19 -10.62 -20.89
C LEU A 29 11.65 -9.20 -20.70
N GLY A 30 10.38 -9.04 -20.35
CA GLY A 30 9.79 -7.74 -20.02
C GLY A 30 10.43 -7.10 -18.78
N ASN A 31 11.07 -7.91 -17.93
CA ASN A 31 11.68 -7.49 -16.67
C ASN A 31 13.19 -7.20 -16.78
N GLU A 32 13.84 -7.50 -17.92
CA GLU A 32 15.26 -7.19 -18.15
C GLU A 32 15.51 -5.75 -18.65
N GLY A 33 14.44 -4.99 -18.94
CA GLY A 33 14.51 -3.58 -19.34
C GLY A 33 14.51 -2.58 -18.18
N GLU A 34 14.29 -3.02 -16.93
CA GLU A 34 14.29 -2.15 -15.76
C GLU A 34 15.57 -2.33 -14.94
N LYS A 35 16.30 -1.24 -14.79
CA LYS A 35 17.50 -1.10 -13.95
C LYS A 35 17.26 -1.70 -12.56
N PRO A 36 18.30 -2.25 -11.90
CA PRO A 36 18.17 -2.78 -10.55
C PRO A 36 17.93 -1.63 -9.58
N GLY A 37 16.66 -1.43 -9.22
CA GLY A 37 16.28 -0.28 -8.41
C GLY A 37 14.79 -0.16 -8.15
N SER A 38 14.06 -1.26 -8.04
CA SER A 38 12.84 -1.34 -7.23
C SER A 38 12.37 -2.78 -7.24
N ILE A 39 12.22 -3.39 -6.07
CA ILE A 39 11.35 -4.55 -5.92
C ILE A 39 9.92 -4.00 -6.03
N ALA A 40 9.52 -3.68 -7.26
CA ALA A 40 8.13 -3.50 -7.60
C ALA A 40 7.62 -4.89 -7.99
N THR A 41 7.25 -5.67 -6.97
CA THR A 41 6.22 -6.68 -7.18
C THR A 41 5.10 -6.01 -7.96
N ALA A 42 4.81 -6.51 -9.16
CA ALA A 42 3.73 -6.03 -9.98
C ALA A 42 2.45 -6.06 -9.12
N THR A 43 2.11 -4.93 -8.54
CA THR A 43 0.85 -4.75 -7.85
C THR A 43 -0.22 -4.93 -8.92
N PRO A 44 -1.19 -5.84 -8.72
CA PRO A 44 -2.33 -5.90 -9.62
C PRO A 44 -2.91 -4.49 -9.73
N LYS A 45 -3.27 -4.07 -10.95
CA LYS A 45 -4.03 -2.84 -11.19
C LYS A 45 -5.29 -2.91 -10.29
N GLY A 46 -5.25 -2.30 -9.11
CA GLY A 46 -6.35 -2.37 -8.15
C GLY A 46 -5.94 -2.36 -6.68
N SER A 47 -4.75 -2.83 -6.29
CA SER A 47 -4.38 -2.85 -4.86
C SER A 47 -3.69 -1.55 -4.43
N PRO A 48 -4.18 -0.82 -3.42
CA PRO A 48 -3.53 0.38 -2.92
C PRO A 48 -2.13 0.07 -2.38
N LYS A 49 -1.20 0.98 -2.65
CA LYS A 49 0.21 0.89 -2.24
C LYS A 49 0.45 1.60 -0.93
N TYR A 50 -0.25 2.70 -0.65
CA TYR A 50 -0.10 3.46 0.58
C TYR A 50 -1.44 3.94 1.14
N LEU A 51 -1.55 3.95 2.46
CA LEU A 51 -2.53 4.75 3.19
C LEU A 51 -1.91 6.11 3.49
N ARG A 52 -2.60 7.19 3.16
CA ARG A 52 -2.14 8.56 3.34
C ARG A 52 -3.05 9.32 4.29
N VAL A 53 -2.44 9.97 5.27
CA VAL A 53 -3.14 10.82 6.26
C VAL A 53 -2.53 12.21 6.19
N ILE A 54 -3.36 13.21 5.92
CA ILE A 54 -2.95 14.62 5.84
C ILE A 54 -3.81 15.40 6.81
N ILE A 55 -3.17 16.15 7.71
CA ILE A 55 -3.82 17.08 8.63
C ILE A 55 -3.18 18.44 8.40
N ASN A 56 -4.01 19.40 8.01
CA ASN A 56 -3.63 20.80 7.87
C ASN A 56 -4.40 21.61 8.92
N GLY A 57 -3.69 22.15 9.91
CA GLY A 57 -4.27 23.16 10.79
C GLY A 57 -4.40 24.50 10.09
N THR A 58 -5.47 25.24 10.39
CA THR A 58 -5.78 26.51 9.70
C THR A 58 -5.37 27.76 10.47
N ASP A 59 -4.95 27.65 11.73
CA ASP A 59 -4.54 28.81 12.56
C ASP A 59 -3.01 28.95 12.65
N GLU A 60 -2.51 30.19 12.54
CA GLU A 60 -1.09 30.55 12.35
C GLU A 60 -0.21 30.32 13.59
N ASP A 61 -0.79 30.18 14.78
CA ASP A 61 0.03 30.23 15.99
C ASP A 61 0.60 28.89 16.45
N LYS A 62 -0.06 27.72 16.30
CA LYS A 62 0.47 26.43 16.83
C LYS A 62 -0.01 25.12 16.17
N ASN A 63 -0.66 25.14 15.01
CA ASN A 63 -1.25 23.89 14.51
C ASN A 63 -0.26 23.01 13.72
N ALA A 64 -0.05 21.78 14.21
CA ALA A 64 0.84 20.80 13.60
C ALA A 64 0.33 20.38 12.21
N LYS A 65 1.15 20.60 11.17
CA LYS A 65 0.95 20.00 9.85
C LYS A 65 1.46 18.57 9.90
N VAL A 66 0.56 17.61 9.66
CA VAL A 66 0.90 16.19 9.67
C VAL A 66 0.68 15.61 8.30
N ASN A 67 1.68 14.92 7.78
CA ASN A 67 1.61 14.24 6.50
C ASN A 67 2.27 12.87 6.63
N VAL A 68 1.43 11.84 6.72
CA VAL A 68 1.87 10.46 6.94
C VAL A 68 1.54 9.63 5.73
N ARG A 69 2.50 8.79 5.33
CA ARG A 69 2.36 7.81 4.26
C ARG A 69 2.74 6.45 4.81
N VAL A 70 1.79 5.52 4.85
CA VAL A 70 1.97 4.17 5.39
C VAL A 70 1.92 3.17 4.23
N PRO A 71 3.02 2.47 3.91
CA PRO A 71 2.98 1.41 2.90
C PRO A 71 2.05 0.27 3.31
N MET A 72 1.15 -0.13 2.41
CA MET A 72 0.23 -1.26 2.64
C MET A 72 0.99 -2.58 2.79
N ALA A 73 2.21 -2.66 2.29
CA ALA A 73 3.12 -3.79 2.54
C ALA A 73 3.44 -3.98 4.03
N LEU A 74 3.45 -2.92 4.85
CA LEU A 74 3.66 -3.04 6.30
C LEU A 74 2.46 -3.68 6.98
N LEU A 75 1.25 -3.36 6.52
CA LEU A 75 0.02 -4.01 6.99
C LEU A 75 0.06 -5.50 6.63
N ARG A 76 0.37 -5.84 5.37
CA ARG A 76 0.50 -7.24 4.91
C ARG A 76 1.55 -8.05 5.67
N ALA A 77 2.65 -7.41 6.04
CA ALA A 77 3.71 -8.05 6.82
C ALA A 77 3.34 -8.25 8.30
N GLY A 78 2.14 -7.83 8.73
CA GLY A 78 1.71 -7.91 10.12
C GLY A 78 2.57 -7.07 11.06
N ILE A 79 3.31 -6.09 10.52
CA ILE A 79 4.18 -5.24 11.33
C ILE A 79 3.25 -4.35 12.15
N LYS A 80 3.29 -4.55 13.48
CA LYS A 80 2.59 -3.71 14.43
C LYS A 80 3.03 -2.27 14.19
N LEU A 81 2.18 -1.45 13.58
CA LEU A 81 2.48 -0.02 13.34
C LEU A 81 2.90 0.68 14.66
N ALA A 82 2.32 0.23 15.77
CA ALA A 82 2.68 0.65 17.13
C ALA A 82 4.13 0.33 17.54
N SER A 83 4.81 -0.62 16.89
CA SER A 83 6.24 -0.92 17.14
C SER A 83 7.19 0.01 16.37
N ILE A 84 6.69 0.75 15.40
CA ILE A 84 7.48 1.73 14.62
C ILE A 84 7.33 3.13 15.22
N LEU A 85 6.24 3.39 15.94
CA LEU A 85 5.99 4.65 16.62
C LEU A 85 6.62 4.63 18.03
N PRO A 86 7.18 5.76 18.51
CA PRO A 86 7.62 5.89 19.90
C PRO A 86 6.47 5.60 20.88
N ALA A 87 6.80 4.98 22.02
CA ALA A 87 5.81 4.57 23.02
C ALA A 87 4.93 5.74 23.50
N ASP A 88 5.53 6.91 23.69
CA ASP A 88 4.81 8.13 24.10
C ASP A 88 3.73 8.54 23.09
N ALA A 89 4.07 8.50 21.79
CA ALA A 89 3.12 8.80 20.72
C ALA A 89 1.98 7.78 20.66
N THR A 90 2.28 6.49 20.82
CA THR A 90 1.24 5.45 20.83
C THR A 90 0.28 5.59 22.00
N ASN A 91 0.77 5.95 23.19
CA ASN A 91 -0.06 6.13 24.39
C ASN A 91 -1.02 7.31 24.26
N GLU A 92 -0.55 8.43 23.69
CA GLU A 92 -1.37 9.62 23.46
C GLU A 92 -2.48 9.34 22.43
N ILE A 93 -2.16 8.61 21.36
CA ILE A 93 -3.14 8.19 20.35
C ILE A 93 -4.19 7.26 20.98
N ASP A 94 -3.76 6.23 21.72
CA ASP A 94 -4.65 5.23 22.31
C ASP A 94 -5.62 5.87 23.33
N HIS A 95 -5.14 6.85 24.10
CA HIS A 95 -5.97 7.62 25.03
C HIS A 95 -7.05 8.43 24.30
N ASN A 96 -6.66 9.17 23.24
CA ASN A 96 -7.59 10.00 22.47
C ASN A 96 -8.62 9.17 21.68
N LEU A 97 -8.22 8.02 21.14
CA LEU A 97 -9.11 7.14 20.37
C LEU A 97 -10.13 6.43 21.27
N LYS A 98 -9.67 5.87 22.40
CA LYS A 98 -10.58 5.24 23.39
C LYS A 98 -11.57 6.24 23.96
N GLY A 99 -11.13 7.46 24.26
CA GLY A 99 -12.01 8.55 24.71
C GLY A 99 -13.09 8.94 23.70
N LYS A 100 -12.88 8.66 22.41
CA LYS A 100 -13.84 8.90 21.32
C LYS A 100 -14.62 7.65 20.90
N GLY A 101 -14.51 6.55 21.67
CA GLY A 101 -15.22 5.30 21.39
C GLY A 101 -14.64 4.47 20.25
N VAL A 102 -13.44 4.83 19.75
CA VAL A 102 -12.75 4.07 18.70
C VAL A 102 -11.83 3.05 19.38
N ASN A 103 -12.24 1.78 19.33
CA ASN A 103 -11.46 0.67 19.89
C ASN A 103 -10.82 -0.15 18.75
N PHE A 104 -9.80 0.41 18.11
CA PHE A 104 -9.06 -0.25 17.03
C PHE A 104 -7.82 -0.94 17.59
N ASP A 105 -7.83 -2.28 17.61
CA ASP A 105 -6.71 -3.06 18.16
C ASP A 105 -5.68 -3.40 17.09
N PHE A 106 -4.72 -2.51 16.91
CA PHE A 106 -3.58 -2.69 16.00
C PHE A 106 -2.68 -3.88 16.36
N LYS A 107 -2.86 -4.51 17.53
CA LYS A 107 -2.01 -5.62 18.01
C LYS A 107 -2.56 -6.99 17.61
N ASN A 108 -3.83 -7.09 17.21
CA ASN A 108 -4.56 -8.35 17.03
C ASN A 108 -5.13 -8.54 15.60
N LEU A 109 -4.61 -7.83 14.60
CA LEU A 109 -4.94 -8.08 13.19
C LEU A 109 -4.41 -9.46 12.78
N ARG A 110 -5.31 -10.39 12.46
CA ARG A 110 -4.96 -11.72 11.96
C ARG A 110 -4.63 -11.63 10.47
N GLU A 111 -3.63 -12.38 10.01
CA GLU A 111 -3.19 -12.36 8.61
C GLU A 111 -4.33 -12.61 7.60
N GLU A 112 -5.27 -13.49 7.96
CA GLU A 112 -6.45 -13.81 7.15
C GLU A 112 -7.42 -12.63 6.94
N ASP A 113 -7.43 -11.65 7.85
CA ASP A 113 -8.33 -10.49 7.78
C ASP A 113 -7.69 -9.30 7.04
N ILE A 114 -6.39 -9.36 6.75
CA ILE A 114 -5.64 -8.21 6.22
C ILE A 114 -6.00 -7.93 4.76
N GLU A 115 -6.04 -8.94 3.90
CA GLU A 115 -6.36 -8.72 2.49
C GLU A 115 -7.80 -8.17 2.30
N PRO A 116 -8.85 -8.73 2.94
CA PRO A 116 -10.19 -8.14 2.88
C PRO A 116 -10.26 -6.71 3.43
N LEU A 117 -9.49 -6.40 4.49
CA LEU A 117 -9.41 -5.04 5.03
C LEU A 117 -8.76 -4.08 4.04
N ILE A 118 -7.65 -4.47 3.42
CA ILE A 118 -6.96 -3.64 2.41
C ILE A 118 -7.87 -3.38 1.21
N GLU A 119 -8.63 -4.39 0.77
CA GLU A 119 -9.60 -4.24 -0.31
C GLU A 119 -10.68 -3.22 0.07
N ALA A 120 -11.30 -3.35 1.24
CA ALA A 120 -12.30 -2.41 1.74
C ALA A 120 -11.76 -0.97 1.90
N MET A 121 -10.48 -0.82 2.26
CA MET A 121 -9.84 0.49 2.40
C MET A 121 -9.62 1.20 1.06
N THR A 122 -9.65 0.48 -0.06
CA THR A 122 -9.44 1.08 -1.41
C THR A 122 -10.53 2.10 -1.76
N GLU A 123 -11.76 1.88 -1.28
CA GLU A 123 -12.89 2.79 -1.48
C GLU A 123 -13.08 3.77 -0.30
N MET A 124 -12.24 3.68 0.73
CA MET A 124 -12.34 4.52 1.92
C MET A 124 -11.69 5.88 1.68
N GLU A 125 -12.52 6.92 1.65
CA GLU A 125 -12.09 8.31 1.70
C GLU A 125 -12.73 9.02 2.90
N VAL A 126 -11.91 9.71 3.68
CA VAL A 126 -12.35 10.57 4.78
C VAL A 126 -11.85 11.98 4.49
N ASP A 127 -12.78 12.92 4.28
CA ASP A 127 -12.49 14.35 4.17
C ASP A 127 -13.29 15.08 5.24
N VAL A 128 -12.59 15.67 6.21
CA VAL A 128 -13.18 16.45 7.29
C VAL A 128 -12.69 17.89 7.15
N ASP A 129 -13.64 18.80 7.00
CA ASP A 129 -13.42 20.24 7.05
C ASP A 129 -14.11 20.77 8.31
N SER A 130 -13.34 21.36 9.22
CA SER A 130 -13.84 21.89 10.49
C SER A 130 -13.15 23.21 10.81
N GLU A 131 -13.81 24.08 11.58
CA GLU A 131 -13.23 25.33 12.05
C GLU A 131 -11.96 25.05 12.87
N GLY A 132 -10.78 25.20 12.23
CA GLY A 132 -9.47 25.00 12.86
C GLY A 132 -8.60 23.90 12.21
N SER A 133 -9.17 22.95 11.45
CA SER A 133 -8.39 21.87 10.84
C SER A 133 -9.07 21.18 9.68
N LYS A 134 -8.27 20.80 8.67
CA LYS A 134 -8.67 19.95 7.55
C LYS A 134 -7.95 18.61 7.61
N VAL A 135 -8.70 17.51 7.60
CA VAL A 135 -8.17 16.14 7.65
C VAL A 135 -8.56 15.38 6.39
N LYS A 136 -7.60 14.74 5.73
CA LYS A 136 -7.81 13.83 4.60
C LYS A 136 -7.18 12.48 4.89
N VAL A 137 -7.95 11.40 4.73
CA VAL A 137 -7.46 10.01 4.78
C VAL A 137 -7.92 9.29 3.51
N PHE A 138 -6.97 8.72 2.77
CA PHE A 138 -7.24 8.02 1.52
C PHE A 138 -6.13 7.03 1.20
N THR A 139 -6.38 6.14 0.25
CA THR A 139 -5.38 5.20 -0.28
C THR A 139 -4.89 5.58 -1.68
N GLU A 140 -3.61 5.35 -1.98
CA GLU A 140 -2.94 5.62 -3.27
C GLU A 140 -2.13 4.41 -3.79
#